data_AF-E5XLX4-F1
#
_entry.id   AF-E5XLX4-F1
#
_cell.length_a   1.000
_cell.length_b   1.000
_cell.length_c   1.000
_cell.angle_alpha   90.00
_cell.angle_beta   90.00
_cell.angle_gamma   90.00
#
_symmetry.space_group_name_H-M   'P 1'
#
loop_
_entity.id
_entity.type
_entity.pdbx_description
1 polymer ?
#
loop_
_entity_poly.entity_id
_entity_poly.type
_entity_poly.pdbx_seq_one_letter_code
_entity_poly.pdbx_strand_id
1 'polypeptide(L)'
;MSWSETAVAPETAPDFGDVADQLRAFVRRLQNGESATVTAETLSRAVGDLAKLYFACQEASGQIPAISPDDVSGTEAVALIAGLMEAQSLNTFDLALWLSRAQRSEKL
;
A
#
# COMPACT_ATOMS: atom_id res chain seq x y z
N MET A 1 25.36 -32.36 -35.15
CA MET A 1 25.48 -31.32 -34.11
C MET A 1 24.07 -30.91 -33.73
N SER A 2 23.55 -31.44 -32.63
CA SER A 2 22.20 -31.10 -32.14
C SER A 2 22.33 -29.92 -31.20
N TRP A 3 21.82 -28.75 -31.60
CA TRP A 3 21.68 -27.61 -30.72
C TRP A 3 20.51 -27.89 -29.78
N SER A 4 20.79 -28.00 -28.49
CA SER A 4 19.74 -28.00 -27.46
C SER A 4 19.36 -26.56 -27.20
N GLU A 5 18.24 -26.16 -27.78
CA GLU A 5 17.55 -24.91 -27.44
C GLU A 5 17.17 -24.97 -25.97
N THR A 6 17.91 -24.22 -25.14
CA THR A 6 17.63 -24.10 -23.72
C THR A 6 16.39 -23.21 -23.63
N ALA A 7 15.22 -23.82 -23.51
CA ALA A 7 13.99 -23.12 -23.20
C ALA A 7 14.16 -22.43 -21.84
N VAL A 8 14.39 -21.11 -21.87
CA VAL A 8 14.29 -20.26 -20.69
C VAL A 8 12.82 -20.29 -20.29
N ALA A 9 12.52 -20.93 -19.17
CA ALA A 9 11.17 -20.94 -18.62
C ALA A 9 10.66 -19.49 -18.51
N PRO A 10 9.40 -19.20 -18.85
CA PRO A 10 8.85 -17.87 -18.65
C PRO A 10 8.98 -17.54 -17.17
N GLU A 11 9.74 -16.49 -16.86
CA GLU A 11 9.86 -15.94 -15.51
C GLU A 11 8.45 -15.48 -15.13
N THR A 12 7.72 -16.34 -14.41
CA THR A 12 6.38 -16.03 -13.93
C THR A 12 6.49 -14.80 -13.06
N ALA A 13 5.84 -13.71 -13.46
CA ALA A 13 5.83 -12.47 -12.70
C ALA A 13 5.51 -12.78 -11.23
N PRO A 14 6.23 -12.18 -10.27
CA PRO A 14 6.00 -12.45 -8.86
C PRO A 14 4.54 -12.17 -8.51
N ASP A 15 3.87 -13.15 -7.90
CA ASP A 15 2.52 -12.97 -7.37
C ASP A 15 2.61 -12.02 -6.17
N PHE A 16 1.82 -10.94 -6.21
CA PHE A 16 1.74 -10.02 -5.08
C PHE A 16 1.19 -10.72 -3.83
N GLY A 17 0.44 -11.82 -3.98
CA GLY A 17 0.01 -12.68 -2.88
C GLY A 17 1.17 -13.14 -2.00
N ASP A 18 2.26 -13.64 -2.60
CA ASP A 18 3.43 -14.10 -1.86
C ASP A 18 4.12 -12.98 -1.08
N VAL A 19 4.16 -11.76 -1.66
CA VAL A 19 4.72 -10.57 -1.00
C VAL A 19 3.85 -10.13 0.17
N ALA A 20 2.52 -10.14 -0.02
CA ALA A 20 1.56 -9.79 1.01
C ALA A 20 1.60 -10.77 2.20
N ASP A 21 1.74 -12.08 1.93
CA ASP A 21 1.87 -13.10 2.96
C ASP A 21 3.16 -12.97 3.75
N GLN A 22 4.28 -12.68 3.09
CA GLN A 22 5.56 -12.38 3.75
C GLN A 22 5.46 -11.15 4.65
N LEU A 23 4.82 -10.07 4.18
CA LEU A 23 4.59 -8.88 4.99
C LEU A 23 3.69 -9.18 6.19
N ARG A 24 2.61 -9.94 5.99
CA ARG A 24 1.69 -10.33 7.08
C ARG A 24 2.39 -11.18 8.13
N ALA A 25 3.23 -12.12 7.71
CA ALA A 25 4.06 -12.91 8.62
C ALA A 25 5.03 -12.01 9.41
N PHE A 26 5.69 -11.06 8.73
CA PHE A 26 6.59 -10.10 9.38
C PHE A 26 5.88 -9.24 10.44
N VAL A 27 4.70 -8.71 10.12
CA VAL A 27 3.88 -7.93 11.07
C VAL A 27 3.47 -8.75 12.28
N ARG A 28 3.04 -10.01 12.09
CA ARG A 28 2.66 -10.90 13.20
C ARG A 28 3.84 -11.17 14.14
N ARG A 29 5.04 -11.37 13.61
CA ARG A 29 6.25 -11.56 14.41
C ARG A 29 6.54 -10.34 15.29
N LEU A 30 6.43 -9.14 14.73
CA LEU A 30 6.57 -7.89 15.48
C LEU A 30 5.50 -7.73 16.57
N GLN A 31 4.23 -8.04 16.27
CA GLN A 31 3.14 -8.00 17.24
C GLN A 31 3.34 -8.99 18.39
N ASN A 32 4.02 -10.11 18.13
CA ASN A 32 4.40 -11.10 19.14
C ASN A 32 5.65 -10.72 19.94
N GLY A 33 6.22 -9.54 19.72
CA GLY A 33 7.38 -9.02 20.46
C GLY A 33 8.73 -9.51 19.93
N GLU A 34 8.79 -10.12 18.75
CA GLU A 34 10.07 -10.44 18.12
C GLU A 34 10.79 -9.16 17.70
N SER A 35 12.11 -9.13 17.88
CA SER A 35 12.93 -8.03 17.40
C SER A 35 13.04 -8.07 15.88
N ALA A 36 12.67 -6.99 15.21
CA ALA A 36 13.04 -6.75 13.83
C ALA A 36 13.66 -5.37 13.66
N THR A 37 14.58 -5.26 12.71
CA THR A 37 15.20 -3.99 12.34
C THR A 37 14.29 -3.26 11.35
N VAL A 38 13.32 -2.52 11.86
CA VAL A 38 12.52 -1.57 11.07
C VAL A 38 13.06 -0.17 11.33
N THR A 39 13.69 0.43 10.33
CA THR A 39 14.09 1.84 10.40
C THR A 39 12.98 2.72 9.84
N ALA A 40 12.91 3.97 10.32
CA ALA A 40 11.97 4.96 9.79
C ALA A 40 12.07 5.11 8.26
N GLU A 41 13.30 5.03 7.73
CA GLU A 41 13.54 5.12 6.29
C GLU A 41 12.97 3.92 5.52
N THR A 42 13.19 2.71 6.00
CA THR A 42 12.64 1.50 5.36
C THR A 42 11.11 1.47 5.42
N LEU A 43 10.53 1.91 6.55
CA LEU A 43 9.09 2.00 6.70
C LEU A 43 8.49 3.06 5.77
N SER A 44 9.14 4.23 5.67
CA SER A 44 8.72 5.31 4.77
C SER A 44 8.72 4.85 3.30
N ARG A 45 9.76 4.11 2.87
CA ARG A 45 9.81 3.52 1.52
C ARG A 45 8.67 2.52 1.30
N ALA A 46 8.45 1.60 2.24
CA ALA A 46 7.39 0.59 2.14
C ALA A 46 5.99 1.24 2.05
N VAL A 47 5.70 2.24 2.89
CA VAL A 47 4.44 3.00 2.84
C VAL A 47 4.29 3.70 1.49
N GLY A 48 5.35 4.33 0.98
CA GLY A 48 5.34 5.01 -0.31
C GLY A 48 5.06 4.07 -1.49
N ASP A 49 5.64 2.87 -1.49
CA ASP A 49 5.43 1.89 -2.56
C ASP A 49 4.03 1.24 -2.49
N LEU A 50 3.52 0.97 -1.28
CA LEU A 50 2.13 0.52 -1.08
C LEU A 50 1.12 1.58 -1.51
N ALA A 51 1.37 2.87 -1.26
CA ALA A 51 0.52 3.95 -1.72
C ALA A 51 0.46 4.01 -3.26
N LYS A 52 1.61 3.91 -3.95
CA LYS A 52 1.65 3.88 -5.42
C LYS A 52 0.91 2.66 -5.98
N LEU A 53 1.10 1.49 -5.37
CA LEU A 53 0.39 0.27 -5.76
C LEU A 53 -1.13 0.45 -5.64
N TYR A 54 -1.60 1.01 -4.52
CA TYR A 54 -3.00 1.30 -4.28
C TYR A 54 -3.59 2.21 -5.37
N PHE A 55 -2.91 3.31 -5.70
CA PHE A 55 -3.36 4.22 -6.76
C PHE A 55 -3.32 3.58 -8.15
N ALA A 56 -2.29 2.81 -8.48
CA ALA A 56 -2.23 2.10 -9.76
C ALA A 56 -3.39 1.10 -9.93
N CYS A 57 -3.75 0.38 -8.86
CA CYS A 57 -4.90 -0.52 -8.87
C CYS A 57 -6.23 0.24 -8.97
N GLN A 58 -6.35 1.39 -8.31
CA GLN A 58 -7.52 2.25 -8.44
C GLN A 58 -7.69 2.75 -9.88
N GLU A 59 -6.61 3.24 -10.49
CA GLU A 59 -6.61 3.72 -11.88
C GLU A 59 -6.97 2.61 -12.87
N ALA A 60 -6.41 1.41 -12.68
CA ALA A 60 -6.66 0.27 -13.56
C ALA A 60 -8.10 -0.27 -13.46
N SER A 61 -8.70 -0.23 -12.26
CA SER A 61 -10.05 -0.76 -12.03
C SER A 61 -11.15 0.29 -12.16
N GLY A 62 -10.81 1.59 -12.09
CA GLY A 62 -11.77 2.68 -11.96
C GLY A 62 -12.54 2.66 -10.64
N GLN A 63 -12.12 1.83 -9.67
CA GLN A 63 -12.78 1.64 -8.39
C GLN A 63 -11.80 1.86 -7.24
N ILE A 64 -12.30 2.37 -6.12
CA ILE A 64 -11.52 2.48 -4.90
C ILE A 64 -11.31 1.06 -4.33
N PRO A 65 -10.07 0.56 -4.19
CA PRO A 65 -9.83 -0.75 -3.58
C PRO A 65 -10.39 -0.78 -2.16
N ALA A 66 -11.21 -1.79 -1.85
CA ALA A 66 -11.77 -1.94 -0.52
C ALA A 66 -10.69 -2.41 0.47
N ILE A 67 -10.57 -1.70 1.60
CA ILE A 67 -9.73 -2.11 2.74
C ILE A 67 -10.66 -2.70 3.80
N SER A 68 -10.41 -3.95 4.21
CA SER A 68 -11.21 -4.62 5.23
C SER A 68 -11.01 -3.97 6.62
N PRO A 69 -12.07 -3.76 7.41
CA PRO A 69 -11.95 -3.36 8.82
C PRO A 69 -11.15 -4.34 9.68
N ASP A 70 -11.05 -5.60 9.27
CA ASP A 70 -10.25 -6.63 9.96
C ASP A 70 -8.74 -6.48 9.67
N ASP A 71 -8.36 -5.82 8.58
CA ASP A 71 -6.96 -5.57 8.21
C ASP A 71 -6.47 -4.20 8.70
N VAL A 72 -7.35 -3.18 8.71
CA VAL A 72 -7.04 -1.83 9.22
C VAL A 72 -8.24 -1.28 9.98
N SER A 73 -8.10 -1.10 11.29
CA SER A 73 -9.12 -0.46 12.12
C SER A 73 -9.23 1.04 11.81
N GLY A 74 -10.38 1.64 12.16
CA GLY A 74 -10.59 3.09 11.98
C GLY A 74 -9.54 3.94 12.71
N THR A 75 -9.06 3.50 13.88
CA THR A 75 -8.02 4.21 14.63
C THR A 75 -6.67 4.15 13.92
N GLU A 76 -6.29 2.99 13.39
CA GLU A 76 -5.05 2.81 12.62
C GLU A 76 -5.09 3.62 11.33
N ALA A 77 -6.23 3.63 10.64
CA ALA A 77 -6.43 4.45 9.45
C ALA A 77 -6.25 5.95 9.76
N VAL A 78 -6.89 6.46 10.82
CA VAL A 78 -6.76 7.87 11.21
C VAL A 78 -5.33 8.21 11.64
N ALA A 79 -4.67 7.35 12.39
CA ALA A 79 -3.28 7.54 12.79
C ALA A 79 -2.33 7.58 11.58
N LEU A 80 -2.54 6.69 10.60
CA LEU A 80 -1.77 6.69 9.35
C LEU A 80 -2.03 7.95 8.53
N ILE A 81 -3.30 8.37 8.37
CA ILE A 81 -3.66 9.60 7.68
C ILE A 81 -3.00 10.81 8.35
N ALA A 82 -3.04 10.90 9.68
CA ALA A 82 -2.41 11.99 10.42
C ALA A 82 -0.89 12.04 10.18
N GLY A 83 -0.20 10.89 10.23
CA GLY A 83 1.23 10.81 9.94
C GLY A 83 1.57 11.19 8.49
N LEU A 84 0.74 10.77 7.52
CA LEU A 84 0.89 11.17 6.12
C LEU A 84 0.68 12.67 5.91
N MET A 85 -0.32 13.25 6.58
CA MET A 85 -0.58 14.68 6.52
C MET A 85 0.59 15.49 7.09
N GLU A 86 1.11 15.08 8.25
CA GLU A 86 2.28 15.72 8.86
C GLU A 86 3.50 15.66 7.94
N ALA A 87 3.79 14.49 7.37
CA ALA A 87 4.90 14.29 6.44
C ALA A 87 4.81 15.16 5.17
N GLN A 88 3.60 15.57 4.79
CA GLN A 88 3.33 16.43 3.63
C GLN A 88 3.00 17.88 4.01
N SER A 89 3.11 18.24 5.30
CA SER A 89 2.74 19.57 5.81
C SER A 89 1.29 19.97 5.48
N LEU A 90 0.39 18.99 5.45
CA LEU A 90 -1.04 19.16 5.19
C LEU A 90 -1.80 19.36 6.49
N ASN A 91 -2.80 20.25 6.45
CA ASN A 91 -3.73 20.44 7.56
C ASN A 91 -5.13 19.89 7.23
N THR A 92 -6.00 19.82 8.22
CA THR A 92 -7.36 19.29 8.07
C THR A 92 -8.24 20.13 7.15
N PHE A 93 -7.94 21.42 6.98
CA PHE A 93 -8.64 22.29 6.04
C PHE A 93 -8.29 21.96 4.58
N ASP A 94 -7.01 21.67 4.28
CA ASP A 94 -6.58 21.23 2.94
C ASP A 94 -7.31 19.94 2.53
N LEU A 95 -7.40 18.98 3.45
CA LEU A 95 -8.14 17.73 3.26
C LEU A 95 -9.62 17.98 2.99
N ALA A 96 -10.28 18.80 3.83
CA ALA A 96 -11.69 19.14 3.64
C ALA A 96 -11.94 19.83 2.28
N LEU A 97 -11.02 20.70 1.86
CA LEU A 97 -11.10 21.38 0.58
C LEU A 97 -10.98 20.39 -0.60
N TRP A 98 -10.09 19.41 -0.54
CA TRP A 98 -10.01 18.36 -1.57
C TRP A 98 -11.25 17.46 -1.60
N LEU A 99 -11.74 17.00 -0.45
CA LEU A 99 -12.94 16.16 -0.38
C LEU A 99 -14.16 16.90 -0.95
N SER A 100 -14.30 18.20 -0.65
CA SER A 100 -15.39 19.02 -1.19
C SER A 100 -15.34 19.15 -2.72
N ARG A 101 -14.14 19.16 -3.32
CA ARG A 101 -13.95 19.23 -4.78
C ARG A 101 -14.31 17.91 -5.45
N ALA A 102 -13.88 16.78 -4.87
CA ALA A 102 -14.21 15.45 -5.38
C ALA A 102 -15.73 15.21 -5.40
N GLN A 103 -16.42 15.51 -4.29
CA GLN A 103 -17.89 15.38 -4.19
C GLN A 103 -18.66 16.29 -5.16
N ARG A 104 -18.08 17.43 -5.55
CA ARG A 104 -18.68 18.32 -6.56
C ARG A 104 -18.51 17.76 -7.98
N SER A 105 -17.40 17.07 -8.25
CA SER A 105 -17.13 16.44 -9.55
C SER A 105 -18.04 15.26 -9.84
N GLU A 106 -18.53 14.56 -8.82
CA GLU A 106 -19.43 13.41 -8.97
C GLU A 106 -20.91 13.78 -9.19
N LYS A 107 -21.26 15.08 -9.08
CA LYS A 107 -22.64 15.58 -9.21
C LYS A 107 -22.96 16.25 -10.56
N LEU A 108 -22.03 16.20 -11.52
CA LEU A 108 -22.19 16.69 -12.89
C LEU A 108 -22.26 15.50 -13.85
#